data_AF-A0A946VFF9-F1
#
_entry.id   AF-A0A946VFF9-F1
#
_cell.length_a   1.000
_cell.length_b   1.000
_cell.length_c   1.000
_cell.angle_alpha   90.00
_cell.angle_beta   90.00
_cell.angle_gamma   90.00
#
_symmetry.space_group_name_H-M   'P 1'
#
loop_
_entity.id
_entity.type
_entity.pdbx_description
1 polymer ?
#
loop_
_entity_poly.entity_id
_entity_poly.type
_entity_poly.pdbx_seq_one_letter_code
_entity_poly.pdbx_strand_id
1 'polypeptide(L)'
;MTTADFFFHGLFPDHIEANEGAGRQICKVLFDVDFEGEFYSHLLADLWPVDEKEWEADGRPIYEVRYDLPFNCDEFSKAVVQYYQQVMGPQSTTISHSGPKGPIPNRNVYRVQWSISLAASKK
;
A
#
# COMPACT_ATOMS: atom_id res chain seq x y z
N MET A 1 -11.76 -21.36 7.92
CA MET A 1 -11.15 -20.07 7.55
C MET A 1 -12.11 -19.36 6.62
N THR A 2 -12.41 -18.11 6.93
CA THR A 2 -13.21 -17.23 6.07
C THR A 2 -12.24 -16.37 5.25
N THR A 3 -12.74 -15.73 4.20
CA THR A 3 -11.96 -14.84 3.33
C THR A 3 -12.36 -13.40 3.59
N ALA A 4 -11.38 -12.49 3.59
CA ALA A 4 -11.59 -11.05 3.58
C ALA A 4 -11.18 -10.49 2.22
N ASP A 5 -12.04 -9.67 1.62
CA ASP A 5 -11.83 -9.08 0.30
C ASP A 5 -11.33 -7.64 0.46
N PHE A 6 -10.05 -7.42 0.17
CA PHE A 6 -9.40 -6.13 0.30
C PHE A 6 -9.42 -5.36 -1.03
N PHE A 7 -9.68 -4.06 -0.95
CA PHE A 7 -9.70 -3.15 -2.10
C PHE A 7 -8.73 -2.00 -1.83
N PHE A 8 -7.61 -1.95 -2.54
CA PHE A 8 -6.59 -0.93 -2.40
C PHE A 8 -6.85 0.23 -3.37
N HIS A 9 -6.85 1.46 -2.85
CA HIS A 9 -7.29 2.65 -3.57
C HIS A 9 -6.17 3.61 -3.90
N GLY A 10 -5.20 3.76 -3.00
CA GLY A 10 -4.12 4.69 -3.23
C GLY A 10 -3.01 4.65 -2.22
N LEU A 11 -1.89 5.21 -2.64
CA LEU A 11 -0.69 5.40 -1.85
C LEU A 11 -0.40 6.88 -1.67
N PHE A 12 -0.16 7.29 -0.43
CA PHE A 12 0.08 8.65 -0.02
C PHE A 12 1.48 8.73 0.59
N PRO A 13 2.42 9.49 0.00
CA PRO A 13 3.67 9.79 0.66
C PRO A 13 3.39 10.65 1.89
N ASP A 14 3.78 10.19 3.07
CA ASP A 14 3.69 10.99 4.28
C ASP A 14 4.92 11.92 4.33
N HIS A 15 4.67 13.22 4.18
CA HIS A 15 5.72 14.23 4.16
C HIS A 15 6.17 14.66 5.56
N ILE A 16 5.61 14.07 6.63
CA ILE A 16 5.88 14.50 8.01
C ILE A 16 7.35 14.27 8.43
N GLU A 17 8.05 13.28 7.89
CA GLU A 17 9.48 13.02 8.23
C GLU A 17 10.52 13.68 7.32
N ALA A 18 10.10 14.49 6.33
CA ALA A 18 11.06 15.28 5.54
C ALA A 18 11.82 16.34 6.39
N ASN A 19 11.36 16.59 7.62
CA ASN A 19 11.94 17.57 8.54
C ASN A 19 12.97 17.00 9.53
N GLU A 20 13.15 15.68 9.63
CA GLU A 20 14.12 15.08 10.59
C GLU A 20 15.47 14.68 9.94
N GLY A 21 15.73 15.11 8.71
CA GLY A 21 17.07 14.98 8.10
C GLY A 21 17.50 13.55 7.72
N ALA A 22 16.66 12.53 7.97
CA ALA A 22 16.96 11.12 7.69
C ALA A 22 16.48 10.63 6.31
N GLY A 23 15.69 11.43 5.57
CA GLY A 23 15.25 11.09 4.21
C GLY A 23 14.36 9.84 4.08
N ARG A 24 13.88 9.29 5.19
CA ARG A 24 13.00 8.11 5.19
C ARG A 24 11.57 8.54 4.88
N GLN A 25 11.04 8.03 3.78
CA GLN A 25 9.69 8.37 3.32
C GLN A 25 8.71 7.29 3.77
N ILE A 26 7.90 7.60 4.77
CA ILE A 26 6.75 6.76 5.15
C ILE A 26 5.69 6.88 4.06
N CYS A 27 5.04 5.77 3.72
CA CYS A 27 3.90 5.79 2.80
C CYS A 27 2.65 5.27 3.52
N LYS A 28 1.51 5.93 3.33
CA LYS A 28 0.20 5.44 3.78
C LYS A 28 -0.53 4.79 2.62
N VAL A 29 -1.13 3.64 2.87
CA VAL A 29 -1.95 2.91 1.90
C VAL A 29 -3.40 2.96 2.33
N LEU A 30 -4.26 3.50 1.47
CA LEU A 30 -5.71 3.56 1.66
C LEU A 30 -6.37 2.34 1.05
N PHE A 31 -7.21 1.67 1.83
CA PHE A 31 -7.93 0.49 1.40
C PHE A 31 -9.29 0.36 2.10
N ASP A 32 -10.17 -0.41 1.48
CA ASP A 32 -11.42 -0.90 2.05
C ASP A 32 -11.34 -2.42 2.21
N VAL A 33 -12.18 -3.01 3.06
CA VAL A 33 -12.28 -4.47 3.20
C VAL A 33 -13.71 -4.93 3.50
N ASP A 34 -14.14 -5.99 2.81
CA ASP A 34 -15.35 -6.76 3.15
C ASP A 34 -14.94 -8.04 3.89
N PHE A 35 -15.53 -8.27 5.06
CA PHE A 35 -15.33 -9.50 5.80
C PHE A 35 -16.63 -9.93 6.48
N GLU A 36 -17.08 -11.15 6.19
CA GLU A 36 -18.31 -11.74 6.75
C GLU A 36 -19.57 -10.84 6.58
N GLY A 37 -19.65 -10.08 5.49
CA GLY A 37 -20.78 -9.20 5.20
C GLY A 37 -20.74 -7.86 5.93
N GLU A 38 -19.65 -7.56 6.62
CA GLU A 38 -19.36 -6.24 7.16
C GLU A 38 -18.32 -5.53 6.26
N PHE A 39 -18.65 -4.30 5.85
CA PHE A 39 -17.79 -3.47 5.01
C PHE A 39 -17.12 -2.37 5.83
N TYR A 40 -15.79 -2.40 5.85
CA TYR A 40 -14.94 -1.43 6.52
C TYR A 40 -14.26 -0.56 5.47
N SER A 41 -14.52 0.75 5.50
CA SER A 41 -14.02 1.66 4.47
C SER A 41 -13.03 2.68 5.01
N HIS A 42 -12.21 3.21 4.11
CA HIS A 42 -11.23 4.26 4.35
C HIS A 42 -10.19 3.91 5.42
N LEU A 43 -9.80 2.63 5.49
CA LEU A 43 -8.74 2.18 6.39
C LEU A 43 -7.37 2.58 5.85
N LEU A 44 -6.42 2.73 6.78
CA LEU A 44 -5.04 3.12 6.48
C LEU A 44 -4.07 2.08 7.03
N ALA A 45 -3.07 1.76 6.20
CA ALA A 45 -1.88 1.03 6.63
C ALA A 45 -0.65 1.91 6.43
N ASP A 46 0.19 2.00 7.44
CA ASP A 46 1.46 2.72 7.36
C ASP A 46 2.57 1.76 6.91
N LEU A 47 3.29 2.15 5.88
CA LEU A 47 4.43 1.43 5.31
C LEU A 47 5.71 2.19 5.66
N TRP A 48 6.56 1.56 6.47
CA TRP A 48 7.80 2.12 6.96
C TRP A 48 8.98 1.35 6.34
N PRO A 49 9.93 2.03 5.67
CA PRO A 49 11.17 1.38 5.28
C PRO A 49 11.97 1.01 6.54
N VAL A 50 12.38 -0.24 6.63
CA VAL A 50 13.31 -0.71 7.66
C VAL A 50 14.73 -0.28 7.25
N ASP A 51 15.64 -0.14 8.22
CA ASP A 51 16.99 0.42 8.05
C ASP A 51 17.72 -0.11 6.80
N GLU A 52 18.54 0.71 6.14
CA GLU A 52 19.27 0.37 4.90
C GLU A 52 20.29 -0.77 5.06
N LYS A 53 20.45 -1.33 6.26
CA LYS A 53 21.27 -2.52 6.51
C LYS A 53 20.46 -3.81 6.45
N GLU A 54 19.14 -3.71 6.49
CA GLU A 54 18.19 -4.80 6.48
C GLU A 54 17.50 -4.84 5.11
N TRP A 55 18.16 -5.51 4.18
CA TRP A 55 17.61 -5.83 2.86
C TRP A 55 17.19 -7.30 2.85
N GLU A 56 16.14 -7.60 2.10
CA GLU A 56 15.83 -8.96 1.70
C GLU A 56 17.03 -9.60 1.01
N ALA A 57 17.12 -10.93 1.02
CA ALA A 57 18.21 -11.67 0.39
C ALA A 57 18.38 -11.36 -1.12
N ASP A 58 17.33 -10.84 -1.76
CA ASP A 58 17.31 -10.43 -3.17
C ASP A 58 17.62 -8.94 -3.39
N GLY A 59 18.04 -8.22 -2.35
CA GLY A 59 18.41 -6.82 -2.45
C GLY A 59 17.21 -5.88 -2.60
N ARG A 60 16.04 -6.22 -2.03
CA ARG A 60 14.93 -5.27 -1.85
C ARG A 60 14.86 -4.72 -0.42
N PRO A 61 14.42 -3.46 -0.24
CA PRO A 61 14.25 -2.90 1.09
C PRO A 61 13.15 -3.65 1.83
N ILE A 62 13.39 -3.95 3.10
CA ILE A 62 12.38 -4.53 3.98
C ILE A 62 11.43 -3.41 4.43
N TYR A 63 10.13 -3.73 4.51
CA TYR A 63 9.12 -2.79 4.98
C TYR A 63 8.40 -3.34 6.21
N GLU A 64 8.23 -2.49 7.21
CA GLU A 64 7.31 -2.73 8.32
C GLU A 64 5.94 -2.16 7.93
N VAL A 65 4.89 -2.97 8.07
CA VAL A 65 3.50 -2.55 7.83
C VAL A 65 2.75 -2.48 9.15
N ARG A 66 2.28 -1.28 9.51
CA ARG A 66 1.44 -1.06 10.70
C ARG A 66 0.01 -0.80 10.28
N TYR A 67 -0.93 -1.46 10.93
CA TYR A 67 -2.34 -1.44 10.57
C TYR A 67 -3.22 -1.80 11.77
N ASP A 68 -4.48 -1.41 11.70
CA ASP A 68 -5.51 -1.83 12.66
C ASP A 68 -6.69 -2.45 11.91
N LEU A 69 -6.69 -3.79 11.82
CA LEU A 69 -7.79 -4.56 11.25
C LEU A 69 -8.72 -5.06 12.36
N PRO A 70 -10.04 -5.11 12.13
CA PRO A 70 -11.00 -5.64 13.12
C PRO A 70 -10.94 -7.17 13.28
N PHE A 71 -10.10 -7.85 12.50
CA PHE A 71 -9.92 -9.30 12.48
C PHE A 71 -8.45 -9.67 12.26
N ASN A 72 -8.11 -10.96 12.33
CA ASN A 72 -6.78 -11.48 12.08
C ASN A 72 -6.60 -11.80 10.59
N CYS A 73 -5.51 -11.34 10.00
CA CYS A 73 -5.11 -11.64 8.62
C CYS A 73 -3.59 -11.59 8.50
N ASP A 74 -2.94 -12.75 8.54
CA ASP A 74 -1.47 -12.86 8.59
C ASP A 74 -0.79 -12.41 7.29
N GLU A 75 -1.51 -12.47 6.17
CA GLU A 75 -1.00 -12.12 4.85
C GLU A 75 -1.21 -10.65 4.47
N PHE A 76 -1.92 -9.88 5.29
CA PHE A 76 -2.27 -8.49 4.96
C PHE A 76 -1.03 -7.61 4.75
N SER A 77 -0.02 -7.72 5.61
CA SER A 77 1.24 -6.97 5.49
C SER A 77 1.92 -7.22 4.14
N LYS A 78 1.96 -8.48 3.69
CA LYS A 78 2.52 -8.84 2.37
C LYS A 78 1.73 -8.21 1.23
N ALA A 79 0.40 -8.19 1.32
CA ALA A 79 -0.46 -7.57 0.30
C ALA A 79 -0.23 -6.05 0.19
N VAL A 80 -0.05 -5.34 1.32
CA VAL A 80 0.30 -3.92 1.33
C VAL A 80 1.64 -3.66 0.61
N VAL A 81 2.66 -4.47 0.89
CA VAL A 81 3.97 -4.36 0.23
C VAL A 81 3.87 -4.66 -1.27
N GLN A 82 3.09 -5.66 -1.68
CA GLN A 82 2.85 -5.96 -3.09
C GLN A 82 2.17 -4.79 -3.80
N TYR A 83 1.14 -4.19 -3.17
CA TYR A 83 0.49 -3.00 -3.69
C TYR A 83 1.48 -1.85 -3.88
N TYR A 84 2.31 -1.56 -2.87
CA TYR A 84 3.37 -0.56 -2.96
C TYR A 84 4.32 -0.84 -4.15
N GLN A 85 4.80 -2.08 -4.28
CA GLN A 85 5.71 -2.47 -5.36
C GLN A 85 5.05 -2.37 -6.74
N GLN A 86 3.75 -2.68 -6.86
CA GLN A 86 3.02 -2.51 -8.10
C GLN A 86 2.86 -1.03 -8.47
N VAL A 87 2.60 -0.17 -7.48
CA VAL A 87 2.45 1.27 -7.68
C VAL A 87 3.79 1.93 -8.04
N MET A 88 4.85 1.62 -7.30
CA MET A 88 6.16 2.28 -7.38
C MET A 88 7.18 1.58 -8.29
N GLY A 89 6.94 0.32 -8.65
CA GLY A 89 7.81 -0.46 -9.51
C GLY A 89 7.84 0.04 -10.95
N PRO A 90 8.69 -0.55 -11.82
CA PRO A 90 8.81 -0.15 -13.22
C PRO A 90 7.46 -0.29 -13.92
N GLN A 91 6.77 0.83 -14.10
CA GLN A 91 5.53 0.81 -14.87
C GLN A 91 5.90 0.69 -16.34
N SER A 92 5.45 -0.40 -16.98
CA SER A 92 5.38 -0.55 -18.44
C SER A 92 4.46 0.55 -18.98
N THR A 93 4.98 1.77 -19.04
CA THR A 93 4.28 2.93 -19.57
C THR A 93 4.43 2.88 -21.08
N THR A 94 3.54 2.13 -21.74
CA THR A 94 3.16 2.47 -23.10
C THR A 94 2.39 3.78 -23.00
N ILE A 95 3.11 4.91 -23.07
CA ILE A 95 2.51 6.24 -23.12
C ILE A 95 1.66 6.27 -24.38
N SER A 96 0.35 6.07 -24.25
CA SER A 96 -0.57 6.33 -25.34
C SER A 96 -0.60 7.85 -25.59
N HIS A 97 0.00 8.28 -26.70
CA HIS A 97 0.05 9.67 -27.12
C HIS A 97 -1.33 10.27 -27.46
N SER A 98 -2.42 9.49 -27.39
CA SER A 98 -3.78 9.89 -27.78
C SER A 98 -4.79 10.01 -26.63
N GLY A 99 -4.38 9.82 -25.37
CA GLY A 99 -5.25 10.03 -24.20
C GLY A 99 -5.42 11.51 -23.84
N PRO A 100 -6.57 11.94 -23.27
CA PRO A 100 -6.77 13.31 -22.81
C PRO A 100 -5.72 13.65 -21.75
N LYS A 101 -4.94 14.72 -21.98
CA LYS A 101 -3.96 15.25 -21.04
C LYS A 101 -4.69 15.83 -19.82
N GLY A 102 -4.97 14.98 -18.84
CA GLY A 102 -5.51 15.38 -17.54
C GLY A 102 -4.50 16.24 -16.75
N PRO A 103 -4.96 17.00 -15.75
CA PRO A 103 -4.10 17.87 -14.96
C PRO A 103 -2.98 17.09 -14.27
N ILE A 104 -1.76 17.61 -14.37
CA ILE A 104 -0.57 17.06 -13.74
C ILE A 104 -0.73 17.20 -12.21
N PRO A 105 -0.80 16.12 -11.43
CA PRO A 105 -0.89 16.22 -9.98
C PRO A 105 0.45 16.70 -9.42
N ASN A 106 0.41 17.77 -8.64
CA ASN A 106 1.53 18.25 -7.84
C ASN A 106 1.18 17.89 -6.38
N ARG A 107 1.94 16.98 -5.74
CA ARG A 107 1.75 16.31 -4.40
C ARG A 107 1.16 14.89 -4.51
N ASN A 108 2.06 13.93 -4.73
CA ASN A 108 1.80 12.66 -5.45
C ASN A 108 1.01 11.62 -4.63
N VAL A 109 -0.31 11.67 -4.69
CA VAL A 109 -1.15 10.49 -4.41
C VAL A 109 -1.10 9.56 -5.62
N TYR A 110 -0.62 8.34 -5.44
CA TYR A 110 -0.62 7.34 -6.49
C TYR A 110 -1.90 6.52 -6.40
N ARG A 111 -2.66 6.42 -7.49
CA ARG A 111 -3.93 5.69 -7.53
C ARG A 111 -3.82 4.52 -8.49
N VAL A 112 -3.80 3.32 -7.95
CA VAL A 112 -3.97 2.08 -8.69
C VAL A 112 -5.07 1.31 -7.98
N GLN A 113 -6.13 0.94 -8.69
CA GLN A 113 -7.12 0.03 -8.13
C GLN A 113 -6.57 -1.39 -8.21
N TRP A 114 -6.50 -2.05 -7.05
CA TRP A 114 -6.07 -3.43 -6.95
C TRP A 114 -6.84 -4.10 -5.82
N SER A 115 -7.20 -5.38 -5.99
CA SER A 115 -7.97 -6.11 -4.99
C SER A 115 -7.43 -7.52 -4.82
N ILE A 116 -7.53 -8.04 -3.61
CA ILE A 116 -7.09 -9.40 -3.25
C ILE A 116 -7.97 -9.97 -2.15
N SER A 117 -8.27 -11.26 -2.26
CA SER A 117 -8.95 -12.03 -1.23
C SER A 117 -7.92 -12.78 -0.40
N LEU A 118 -7.90 -12.58 0.92
CA LEU A 118 -6.95 -13.20 1.84
C LEU A 118 -7.67 -14.04 2.88
N ALA A 119 -6.99 -15.07 3.40
CA ALA A 119 -7.51 -15.83 4.52
C ALA A 119 -7.55 -14.97 5.78
N ALA A 120 -8.68 -15.02 6.49
CA ALA A 120 -8.90 -14.26 7.72
C ALA A 120 -9.68 -15.07 8.76
N SER A 121 -9.58 -14.64 10.01
CA SER A 121 -10.33 -15.19 11.13
C SER A 121 -10.68 -14.09 12.13
N LYS A 122 -11.75 -14.28 12.89
CA LYS A 122 -12.11 -13.36 13.96
C LYS A 122 -10.98 -13.25 14.99
N LYS A 123 -10.83 -12.06 15.56
CA LYS A 123 -10.00 -11.81 16.73
C LYS A 123 -10.59 -12.46 17.98
#